data_AF-A0A923JNC7-F1
#
_entry.id   AF-A0A923JNC7-F1
#
_cell.length_a   1.000
_cell.length_b   1.000
_cell.length_c   1.000
_cell.angle_alpha   90.00
_cell.angle_beta   90.00
_cell.angle_gamma   90.00
#
_symmetry.space_group_name_H-M   'P 1'
#
loop_
_entity.id
_entity.type
_entity.pdbx_description
1 polymer ?
#
loop_
_entity_poly.entity_id
_entity_poly.type
_entity_poly.pdbx_seq_one_letter_code
_entity_poly.pdbx_strand_id
1 'polypeptide(L)'
;MINPAWRRAVITVKPYPMMTCGDEVLLRWHGLNNDGEPYRHEVAGFVTERQVGRDVVFVVREPHIAELDGGSLEISYQVTGKRLPGTLASEHLQLGIGDAAPQLLPVIANDAVGGSLDPNRVPEGTWVSIRPYARMAVGDRLILTASKDSNVLWRDVLDIEAHAVGRKVSLWIDHSLIAPHEGHDLALVYVVRHGHSVRRAEPLSLHIGPLRRPALKALQILEMNAGWLEVDALQEGVTIVIDDPGLEAGEWVWLQCNGNSAYVLEREITEATAGQSLKFVIPASYWQEQRDRSVSVFYQVERLDDVSQRSEWVTVQVRSRAPG
;
A
#
# COMPACT_ATOMS: atom_id res chain seq x y z
N MET A 1 -6.94 -24.25 14.98
CA MET A 1 -7.60 -23.02 14.53
C MET A 1 -8.05 -22.25 15.75
N ILE A 2 -7.76 -20.97 15.82
CA ILE A 2 -8.17 -20.06 16.91
C ILE A 2 -9.34 -19.22 16.40
N ASN A 3 -10.35 -18.97 17.23
CA ASN A 3 -11.45 -18.09 16.86
C ASN A 3 -11.07 -16.62 17.18
N PRO A 4 -11.20 -15.69 16.22
CA PRO A 4 -10.80 -14.28 16.39
C PRO A 4 -11.61 -13.57 17.48
N ALA A 5 -12.85 -14.00 17.74
CA ALA A 5 -13.72 -13.44 18.77
C ALA A 5 -13.37 -13.91 20.20
N TRP A 6 -12.34 -14.73 20.38
CA TRP A 6 -11.92 -15.16 21.70
C TRP A 6 -11.34 -14.00 22.51
N ARG A 7 -11.81 -13.83 23.75
CA ARG A 7 -11.31 -12.80 24.67
C ARG A 7 -9.85 -13.00 25.10
N ARG A 8 -9.36 -14.24 25.03
CA ARG A 8 -7.99 -14.63 25.38
C ARG A 8 -7.62 -16.01 24.83
N ALA A 9 -6.34 -16.22 24.62
CA ALA A 9 -5.69 -17.51 24.43
C ALA A 9 -4.74 -17.79 25.61
N VAL A 10 -4.70 -19.04 26.08
CA VAL A 10 -3.84 -19.47 27.19
C VAL A 10 -2.77 -20.39 26.64
N ILE A 11 -1.50 -20.01 26.82
CA ILE A 11 -0.34 -20.79 26.40
C ILE A 11 0.31 -21.34 27.65
N THR A 12 0.53 -22.67 27.67
CA THR A 12 1.15 -23.36 28.81
C THR A 12 2.48 -23.95 28.40
N VAL A 13 3.56 -23.43 28.96
CA VAL A 13 4.90 -23.97 28.84
C VAL A 13 5.12 -24.99 29.96
N LYS A 14 5.38 -26.24 29.59
CA LYS A 14 5.66 -27.32 30.55
C LYS A 14 7.04 -27.14 31.20
N PRO A 15 7.27 -27.70 32.40
CA PRO A 15 8.59 -27.70 33.02
C PRO A 15 9.65 -28.23 32.06
N TYR A 16 10.76 -27.51 31.94
CA TYR A 16 11.87 -27.86 31.06
C TYR A 16 13.08 -28.35 31.88
N PRO A 17 14.03 -29.05 31.24
CA PRO A 17 15.23 -29.53 31.93
C PRO A 17 16.00 -28.39 32.59
N MET A 18 16.48 -28.62 33.81
CA MET A 18 17.28 -27.65 34.58
C MET A 18 16.55 -26.33 34.89
N MET A 19 15.22 -26.31 34.85
CA MET A 19 14.41 -25.16 35.24
C MET A 19 14.77 -24.65 36.65
N THR A 20 15.13 -23.38 36.76
CA THR A 20 15.50 -22.73 38.01
C THR A 20 14.88 -21.36 38.20
N CYS A 21 14.83 -20.92 39.46
CA CYS A 21 14.39 -19.57 39.79
C CYS A 21 15.30 -18.53 39.10
N GLY A 22 14.68 -17.54 38.46
CA GLY A 22 15.35 -16.49 37.70
C GLY A 22 15.51 -16.79 36.21
N ASP A 23 15.11 -17.97 35.73
CA ASP A 23 15.07 -18.23 34.29
C ASP A 23 14.00 -17.35 33.63
N GLU A 24 14.32 -16.79 32.48
CA GLU A 24 13.42 -16.01 31.64
C GLU A 24 12.84 -16.90 30.54
N VAL A 25 11.52 -16.85 30.37
CA VAL A 25 10.78 -17.50 29.29
C VAL A 25 10.16 -16.41 28.42
N LEU A 26 10.61 -16.29 27.17
CA LEU A 26 10.08 -15.37 26.18
C LEU A 26 9.11 -16.11 25.25
N LEU A 27 7.81 -15.82 25.37
CA LEU A 27 6.80 -16.28 24.44
C LEU A 27 6.76 -15.36 23.21
N ARG A 28 6.78 -15.96 22.02
CA ARG A 28 6.58 -15.27 20.74
C ARG A 28 5.22 -15.63 20.16
N TRP A 29 4.45 -14.59 19.86
CA TRP A 29 3.16 -14.63 19.18
C TRP A 29 3.29 -13.83 17.89
N HIS A 30 3.71 -14.51 16.83
CA HIS A 30 4.01 -13.87 15.55
C HIS A 30 3.05 -14.38 14.50
N GLY A 31 2.58 -13.54 13.61
CA GLY A 31 1.61 -13.97 12.61
C GLY A 31 1.55 -13.05 11.40
N LEU A 32 0.64 -13.38 10.51
CA LEU A 32 0.26 -12.55 9.37
C LEU A 32 -1.24 -12.27 9.47
N ASN A 33 -1.67 -11.03 9.29
CA ASN A 33 -3.09 -10.71 9.15
C ASN A 33 -3.62 -11.16 7.77
N ASN A 34 -4.91 -10.93 7.50
CA ASN A 34 -5.53 -11.27 6.21
C ASN A 34 -4.88 -10.56 5.01
N ASP A 35 -4.27 -9.38 5.22
CA ASP A 35 -3.56 -8.61 4.20
C ASP A 35 -2.10 -9.06 4.00
N GLY A 36 -1.67 -10.10 4.73
CA GLY A 36 -0.31 -10.64 4.68
C GLY A 36 0.72 -9.75 5.40
N GLU A 37 0.27 -8.83 6.24
CA GLU A 37 1.13 -7.96 7.04
C GLU A 37 1.59 -8.68 8.31
N PRO A 38 2.88 -8.57 8.68
CA PRO A 38 3.41 -9.24 9.84
C PRO A 38 3.00 -8.54 11.13
N TYR A 39 2.42 -9.30 12.05
CA TYR A 39 2.19 -8.87 13.42
C TYR A 39 3.12 -9.60 14.37
N ARG A 40 3.69 -8.86 15.34
CA ARG A 40 4.59 -9.42 16.35
C ARG A 40 4.19 -8.96 17.74
N HIS A 41 3.97 -9.93 18.61
CA HIS A 41 3.76 -9.72 20.02
C HIS A 41 4.64 -10.70 20.79
N GLU A 42 5.42 -10.19 21.75
CA GLU A 42 6.26 -11.02 22.60
C GLU A 42 5.96 -10.72 24.07
N VAL A 43 5.98 -11.76 24.90
CA VAL A 43 5.72 -11.66 26.34
C VAL A 43 6.80 -12.41 27.10
N ALA A 44 7.55 -11.71 27.94
CA ALA A 44 8.51 -12.31 28.84
C ALA A 44 7.85 -12.66 30.19
N GLY A 45 8.20 -13.83 30.73
CA GLY A 45 7.84 -14.26 32.07
C GLY A 45 9.05 -14.86 32.78
N PHE A 46 9.16 -14.65 34.09
CA PHE A 46 10.29 -15.16 34.88
C PHE A 46 9.84 -16.30 35.79
N VAL A 47 10.66 -17.35 35.86
CA VAL A 47 10.44 -18.47 36.77
C VAL A 47 10.76 -18.01 38.19
N THR A 48 9.77 -18.06 39.07
CA THR A 48 9.98 -17.83 40.52
C THR A 48 10.28 -19.14 41.24
N GLU A 49 10.80 -19.06 42.46
CA GLU A 49 11.10 -20.25 43.29
C GLU A 49 9.89 -21.17 43.46
N ARG A 50 8.68 -20.61 43.65
CA ARG A 50 7.43 -21.38 43.78
C ARG A 50 6.98 -22.05 42.48
N GLN A 51 7.55 -21.65 41.35
CA GLN A 51 7.18 -22.11 40.01
C GLN A 51 8.18 -23.10 39.43
N VAL A 52 9.33 -23.31 40.10
CA VAL A 52 10.30 -24.35 39.72
C VAL A 52 9.60 -25.72 39.66
N GLY A 53 9.72 -26.40 38.53
CA GLY A 53 9.08 -27.69 38.27
C GLY A 53 7.58 -27.62 38.00
N ARG A 54 7.01 -26.43 37.76
CA ARG A 54 5.60 -26.21 37.44
C ARG A 54 5.42 -25.52 36.09
N ASP A 55 4.20 -25.57 35.58
CA ASP A 55 3.82 -24.92 34.32
C ASP A 55 4.03 -23.39 34.40
N VAL A 56 4.55 -22.80 33.31
CA VAL A 56 4.58 -21.36 33.08
C VAL A 56 3.44 -21.00 32.14
N VAL A 57 2.53 -20.13 32.58
CA VAL A 57 1.30 -19.81 31.87
C VAL A 57 1.33 -18.37 31.37
N PHE A 58 1.11 -18.21 30.07
CA PHE A 58 0.93 -16.92 29.42
C PHE A 58 -0.51 -16.75 28.96
N VAL A 59 -1.02 -15.52 29.03
CA VAL A 59 -2.37 -15.18 28.57
C VAL A 59 -2.26 -14.06 27.55
N VAL A 60 -2.52 -14.39 26.29
CA VAL A 60 -2.59 -13.42 25.19
C VAL A 60 -4.04 -12.97 25.07
N ARG A 61 -4.28 -11.65 25.10
CA ARG A 61 -5.63 -11.07 25.10
C ARG A 61 -6.10 -10.76 23.69
N GLU A 62 -7.41 -10.55 23.58
CA GLU A 62 -8.16 -10.27 22.35
C GLU A 62 -7.50 -9.31 21.36
N PRO A 63 -6.89 -8.16 21.74
CA PRO A 63 -6.30 -7.26 20.75
C PRO A 63 -5.22 -7.94 19.87
N HIS A 64 -4.44 -8.85 20.44
CA HIS A 64 -3.39 -9.59 19.71
C HIS A 64 -3.95 -10.73 18.86
N ILE A 65 -5.18 -11.18 19.15
CA ILE A 65 -5.88 -12.23 18.42
C ILE A 65 -6.64 -11.59 17.24
N ALA A 66 -7.34 -10.49 17.48
CA ALA A 66 -8.11 -9.75 16.50
C ALA A 66 -7.23 -9.17 15.38
N GLU A 67 -6.01 -8.72 15.70
CA GLU A 67 -5.04 -8.22 14.71
C GLU A 67 -4.67 -9.26 13.64
N LEU A 68 -4.83 -10.55 13.95
CA LEU A 68 -4.50 -11.65 13.06
C LEU A 68 -5.75 -12.32 12.45
N ASP A 69 -6.92 -11.67 12.53
CA ASP A 69 -8.15 -12.22 11.95
C ASP A 69 -8.01 -12.47 10.45
N GLY A 70 -8.58 -13.59 9.98
CA GLY A 70 -8.41 -14.11 8.62
C GLY A 70 -6.98 -14.53 8.27
N GLY A 71 -6.07 -14.54 9.24
CA GLY A 71 -4.64 -14.69 9.05
C GLY A 71 -4.05 -15.99 9.59
N SER A 72 -2.76 -15.92 9.93
CA SER A 72 -1.99 -17.04 10.48
C SER A 72 -1.23 -16.65 11.74
N LEU A 73 -0.95 -17.64 12.57
CA LEU A 73 -0.25 -17.50 13.83
C LEU A 73 0.82 -18.57 13.96
N GLU A 74 2.01 -18.16 14.35
CA GLU A 74 3.12 -18.96 14.82
C GLU A 74 3.38 -18.67 16.29
N ILE A 75 3.36 -19.71 17.10
CA ILE A 75 3.69 -19.66 18.53
C ILE A 75 5.01 -20.40 18.75
N SER A 76 5.97 -19.75 19.39
CA SER A 76 7.18 -20.39 19.90
C SER A 76 7.59 -19.75 21.23
N TYR A 77 8.47 -20.40 21.99
CA TYR A 77 9.08 -19.79 23.16
C TYR A 77 10.57 -20.07 23.23
N GLN A 78 11.29 -19.17 23.89
CA GLN A 78 12.70 -19.33 24.22
C GLN A 78 12.91 -19.22 25.73
N VAL A 79 13.87 -19.98 26.25
CA VAL A 79 14.24 -19.94 27.67
C VAL A 79 15.71 -19.59 27.80
N THR A 80 15.99 -18.60 28.63
CA THR A 80 17.36 -18.18 28.98
C THR A 80 17.51 -18.25 30.50
N GLY A 81 18.56 -18.93 30.97
CA GLY A 81 18.76 -19.20 32.39
C GLY A 81 20.22 -19.48 32.70
N LYS A 82 20.67 -19.16 33.92
CA LYS A 82 22.09 -19.27 34.30
C LYS A 82 22.63 -20.71 34.29
N ARG A 83 21.76 -21.70 34.52
CA ARG A 83 22.14 -23.12 34.55
C ARG A 83 21.95 -23.82 33.21
N LEU A 84 21.37 -23.15 32.23
CA LEU A 84 21.19 -23.69 30.90
C LEU A 84 22.49 -23.55 30.11
N PRO A 85 22.89 -24.57 29.32
CA PRO A 85 24.12 -24.52 28.51
C PRO A 85 24.04 -23.49 27.36
N GLY A 86 22.85 -22.96 27.09
CA GLY A 86 22.54 -21.94 26.11
C GLY A 86 21.04 -21.66 26.12
N THR A 87 20.57 -20.79 25.23
CA THR A 87 19.12 -20.55 25.07
C THR A 87 18.44 -21.82 24.55
N LEU A 88 17.44 -22.30 25.29
CA LEU A 88 16.55 -23.36 24.81
C LEU A 88 15.46 -22.73 23.95
N ALA A 89 15.12 -23.35 22.82
CA ALA A 89 14.03 -22.92 21.95
C ALA A 89 13.02 -24.04 21.77
N SER A 90 11.74 -23.70 21.70
CA SER A 90 10.69 -24.64 21.33
C SER A 90 10.64 -24.86 19.82
N GLU A 91 10.00 -25.94 19.40
CA GLU A 91 9.45 -26.05 18.04
C GLU A 91 8.40 -24.95 17.80
N HIS A 92 8.17 -24.62 16.54
CA HIS A 92 7.19 -23.62 16.13
C HIS A 92 5.81 -24.27 15.93
N LEU A 93 4.78 -23.75 16.61
CA LEU A 93 3.40 -24.18 16.45
C LEU A 93 2.66 -23.24 15.50
N GLN A 94 2.27 -23.75 14.33
CA GLN A 94 1.57 -23.02 13.28
C GLN A 94 0.05 -23.24 13.35
N LEU A 95 -0.73 -22.15 13.36
CA LEU A 95 -2.19 -22.12 13.51
C LEU A 95 -2.81 -21.11 12.53
N GLY A 96 -4.06 -21.32 12.13
CA GLY A 96 -4.89 -20.30 11.47
C GLY A 96 -5.81 -19.62 12.48
N ILE A 97 -6.13 -18.34 12.23
CA ILE A 97 -7.09 -17.55 13.03
C ILE A 97 -8.31 -17.24 12.15
N GLY A 98 -9.50 -17.54 12.66
CA GLY A 98 -10.76 -17.30 11.96
C GLY A 98 -10.90 -18.11 10.68
N ASP A 99 -11.59 -17.52 9.71
CA ASP A 99 -11.71 -18.02 8.34
C ASP A 99 -10.45 -17.65 7.56
N ALA A 100 -9.30 -18.17 8.02
CA ALA A 100 -8.03 -17.98 7.36
C ALA A 100 -8.12 -18.49 5.92
N ALA A 101 -8.15 -17.56 4.96
CA ALA A 101 -8.28 -17.92 3.57
C ALA A 101 -7.12 -18.85 3.20
N PRO A 102 -7.36 -20.05 2.64
CA PRO A 102 -6.29 -20.89 2.12
C PRO A 102 -5.61 -20.27 0.90
N GLN A 103 -6.13 -19.13 0.42
CA GLN A 103 -5.79 -18.45 -0.81
C GLN A 103 -4.57 -17.57 -0.61
N LEU A 104 -3.64 -17.66 -1.55
CA LEU A 104 -2.46 -16.82 -1.58
C LEU A 104 -2.86 -15.45 -2.17
N LEU A 105 -2.36 -14.37 -1.58
CA LEU A 105 -2.58 -13.03 -2.09
C LEU A 105 -1.96 -12.87 -3.49
N PRO A 106 -2.52 -12.02 -4.36
CA PRO A 106 -1.90 -11.70 -5.63
C PRO A 106 -0.46 -11.20 -5.48
N VAL A 107 0.32 -11.36 -6.55
CA VAL A 107 1.60 -10.68 -6.68
C VAL A 107 1.38 -9.16 -6.76
N ILE A 108 2.35 -8.39 -6.29
CA ILE A 108 2.39 -6.93 -6.37
C ILE A 108 3.36 -6.55 -7.48
N ALA A 109 2.91 -5.81 -8.49
CA ALA A 109 3.79 -5.19 -9.47
C ALA A 109 4.21 -3.82 -8.92
N ASN A 110 5.50 -3.67 -8.57
CA ASN A 110 5.96 -2.53 -7.77
C ASN A 110 5.88 -1.20 -8.54
N ASP A 111 6.15 -1.22 -9.84
CA ASP A 111 6.17 -0.03 -10.70
C ASP A 111 4.86 0.15 -11.49
N ALA A 112 3.86 -0.69 -11.24
CA ALA A 112 2.55 -0.56 -11.86
C ALA A 112 1.74 0.53 -11.16
N VAL A 113 1.09 1.39 -11.96
CA VAL A 113 0.23 2.48 -11.49
C VAL A 113 -1.16 2.27 -12.08
N GLY A 114 -2.19 2.29 -11.25
CA GLY A 114 -3.57 2.09 -11.71
C GLY A 114 -3.82 0.76 -12.44
N GLY A 115 -3.01 -0.28 -12.15
CA GLY A 115 -3.07 -1.57 -12.86
C GLY A 115 -2.42 -1.56 -14.24
N SER A 116 -1.70 -0.50 -14.61
CA SER A 116 -0.90 -0.42 -15.83
C SER A 116 0.60 -0.38 -15.53
N LEU A 117 1.39 -1.04 -16.36
CA LEU A 117 2.85 -1.00 -16.37
C LEU A 117 3.32 -0.58 -17.75
N ASP A 118 3.82 0.64 -17.87
CA ASP A 118 4.38 1.16 -19.12
C ASP A 118 5.83 0.69 -19.27
N PRO A 119 6.15 -0.12 -20.32
CA PRO A 119 7.53 -0.56 -20.57
C PRO A 119 8.53 0.60 -20.67
N ASN A 120 8.11 1.77 -21.15
CA ASN A 120 8.99 2.93 -21.31
C ASN A 120 9.42 3.55 -19.97
N ARG A 121 8.67 3.30 -18.89
CA ARG A 121 9.00 3.74 -17.53
C ARG A 121 9.95 2.79 -16.80
N VAL A 122 10.09 1.56 -17.31
CA VAL A 122 10.93 0.50 -16.73
C VAL A 122 11.88 -0.09 -17.79
N PRO A 123 12.73 0.73 -18.44
CA PRO A 123 13.59 0.26 -19.53
C PRO A 123 14.61 -0.81 -19.09
N GLU A 124 14.97 -0.86 -17.80
CA GLU A 124 15.81 -1.90 -17.23
C GLU A 124 15.03 -3.18 -16.90
N GLY A 125 13.71 -3.08 -16.67
CA GLY A 125 12.87 -4.11 -16.07
C GLY A 125 12.27 -3.66 -14.75
N THR A 126 11.51 -4.54 -14.10
CA THR A 126 10.77 -4.23 -12.86
C THR A 126 10.83 -5.36 -11.85
N TRP A 127 10.65 -5.02 -10.58
CA TRP A 127 10.46 -6.00 -9.52
C TRP A 127 8.97 -6.28 -9.29
N VAL A 128 8.65 -7.56 -9.16
CA VAL A 128 7.39 -7.98 -8.55
C VAL A 128 7.63 -8.52 -7.15
N SER A 129 6.71 -8.24 -6.23
CA SER A 129 6.81 -8.66 -4.84
C SER A 129 5.69 -9.64 -4.47
N ILE A 130 6.03 -10.64 -3.67
CA ILE A 130 5.08 -11.57 -3.05
C ILE A 130 5.16 -11.37 -1.54
N ARG A 131 4.02 -11.08 -0.91
CA ARG A 131 3.91 -10.96 0.56
C ARG A 131 4.19 -12.33 1.21
N PRO A 132 4.70 -12.34 2.46
CA PRO A 132 4.76 -13.58 3.21
C PRO A 132 3.36 -14.21 3.30
N TYR A 133 3.30 -15.52 3.35
CA TYR A 133 2.03 -16.26 3.37
C TYR A 133 2.00 -17.28 4.51
N ALA A 134 0.79 -17.68 4.90
CA ALA A 134 0.59 -18.65 5.98
C ALA A 134 1.38 -19.93 5.74
N ARG A 135 2.14 -20.40 6.75
CA ARG A 135 3.02 -21.59 6.66
C ARG A 135 4.05 -21.50 5.53
N MET A 136 4.56 -20.30 5.26
CA MET A 136 5.76 -20.14 4.44
C MET A 136 6.92 -20.87 5.12
N ALA A 137 7.57 -21.77 4.39
CA ALA A 137 8.60 -22.64 4.94
C ALA A 137 9.77 -22.82 3.98
N VAL A 138 10.92 -23.19 4.55
CA VAL A 138 12.10 -23.57 3.75
C VAL A 138 11.76 -24.73 2.83
N GLY A 139 12.19 -24.65 1.58
CA GLY A 139 11.90 -25.64 0.54
C GLY A 139 10.54 -25.45 -0.13
N ASP A 140 9.76 -24.43 0.24
CA ASP A 140 8.66 -23.98 -0.61
C ASP A 140 9.21 -23.51 -1.96
N ARG A 141 8.60 -23.99 -3.04
CA ARG A 141 8.94 -23.60 -4.40
C ARG A 141 7.87 -22.69 -4.97
N LEU A 142 8.17 -21.40 -5.06
CA LEU A 142 7.36 -20.40 -5.72
C LEU A 142 7.57 -20.49 -7.24
N ILE A 143 6.49 -20.59 -7.99
CA ILE A 143 6.54 -20.58 -9.46
C ILE A 143 5.63 -19.46 -9.93
N LEU A 144 6.23 -18.36 -10.37
CA LEU A 144 5.53 -17.24 -11.00
C LEU A 144 5.32 -17.55 -12.48
N THR A 145 4.15 -17.27 -13.00
CA THR A 145 3.79 -17.47 -14.40
C THR A 145 3.08 -16.23 -14.91
N ALA A 146 3.52 -15.71 -16.05
CA ALA A 146 2.76 -14.72 -16.81
C ALA A 146 2.10 -15.40 -18.00
N SER A 147 0.84 -15.06 -18.22
CA SER A 147 0.09 -15.53 -19.38
C SER A 147 -0.71 -14.42 -20.04
N LYS A 148 -0.88 -14.53 -21.35
CA LYS A 148 -1.81 -13.73 -22.15
C LYS A 148 -2.88 -14.64 -22.72
N ASP A 149 -4.15 -14.33 -22.50
CA ASP A 149 -5.28 -15.16 -22.99
C ASP A 149 -5.13 -16.65 -22.63
N SER A 150 -4.68 -16.94 -21.40
CA SER A 150 -4.33 -18.29 -20.89
C SER A 150 -3.11 -18.97 -21.53
N ASN A 151 -2.46 -18.37 -22.53
CA ASN A 151 -1.20 -18.85 -23.07
C ASN A 151 -0.05 -18.40 -22.18
N VAL A 152 0.71 -19.35 -21.63
CA VAL A 152 1.89 -19.06 -20.82
C VAL A 152 2.96 -18.43 -21.70
N LEU A 153 3.42 -17.24 -21.31
CA LEU A 153 4.49 -16.52 -21.99
C LEU A 153 5.84 -16.90 -21.41
N TRP A 154 5.94 -16.79 -20.09
CA TRP A 154 7.14 -17.11 -19.34
C TRP A 154 6.80 -17.54 -17.92
N ARG A 155 7.79 -18.14 -17.27
CA ARG A 155 7.71 -18.53 -15.87
C ARG A 155 9.06 -18.30 -15.20
N ASP A 156 9.02 -18.00 -13.92
CA ASP A 156 10.20 -17.93 -13.07
C ASP A 156 9.96 -18.69 -11.77
N VAL A 157 11.04 -19.08 -11.10
CA VAL A 157 11.01 -19.93 -9.92
C VAL A 157 11.90 -19.37 -8.83
N LEU A 158 11.36 -19.29 -7.62
CA LEU A 158 12.11 -18.93 -6.42
C LEU A 158 11.93 -20.02 -5.36
N ASP A 159 13.04 -20.57 -4.88
CA ASP A 159 13.02 -21.49 -3.74
C ASP A 159 13.15 -20.67 -2.43
N ILE A 160 12.26 -20.94 -1.48
CA ILE A 160 12.26 -20.26 -0.18
C ILE A 160 13.35 -20.85 0.71
N GLU A 161 14.27 -19.99 1.12
CA GLU A 161 15.34 -20.29 2.05
C GLU A 161 15.05 -19.77 3.45
N ALA A 162 15.81 -20.24 4.45
CA ALA A 162 15.59 -19.91 5.87
C ALA A 162 15.52 -18.41 6.15
N HIS A 163 16.29 -17.60 5.45
CA HIS A 163 16.33 -16.14 5.64
C HIS A 163 15.14 -15.40 4.99
N ALA A 164 14.41 -16.04 4.08
CA ALA A 164 13.25 -15.48 3.39
C ALA A 164 11.92 -15.78 4.09
N VAL A 165 11.89 -16.79 4.97
CA VAL A 165 10.68 -17.19 5.72
C VAL A 165 10.12 -16.00 6.51
N GLY A 166 8.82 -15.75 6.36
CA GLY A 166 8.11 -14.67 7.03
C GLY A 166 8.46 -13.27 6.50
N ARG A 167 9.14 -13.17 5.34
CA ARG A 167 9.49 -11.91 4.69
C ARG A 167 8.86 -11.81 3.31
N LYS A 168 8.70 -10.57 2.85
CA LYS A 168 8.39 -10.28 1.44
C LYS A 168 9.55 -10.79 0.58
N VAL A 169 9.22 -11.48 -0.50
CA VAL A 169 10.19 -11.94 -1.52
C VAL A 169 9.91 -11.25 -2.85
N SER A 170 10.92 -11.14 -3.69
CA SER A 170 10.82 -10.42 -4.96
C SER A 170 11.44 -11.21 -6.10
N LEU A 171 10.87 -11.07 -7.29
CA LEU A 171 11.38 -11.63 -8.54
C LEU A 171 11.58 -10.48 -9.54
N TRP A 172 12.67 -10.53 -10.29
CA TRP A 172 12.98 -9.54 -11.32
C TRP A 172 12.34 -9.97 -12.64
N ILE A 173 11.69 -9.02 -13.31
CA ILE A 173 11.14 -9.22 -14.64
C ILE A 173 11.90 -8.30 -15.60
N ASP A 174 12.63 -8.91 -16.52
CA ASP A 174 13.38 -8.19 -17.54
C ASP A 174 12.45 -7.43 -18.49
N HIS A 175 12.86 -6.25 -18.93
CA HIS A 175 12.11 -5.43 -19.88
C HIS A 175 11.74 -6.20 -21.16
N SER A 176 12.59 -7.10 -21.64
CA SER A 176 12.32 -7.94 -22.82
C SER A 176 11.15 -8.92 -22.67
N LEU A 177 10.74 -9.21 -21.43
CA LEU A 177 9.57 -10.06 -21.13
C LEU A 177 8.27 -9.26 -21.03
N ILE A 178 8.34 -7.93 -21.07
CA ILE A 178 7.22 -7.01 -20.90
C ILE A 178 6.96 -6.24 -22.19
N ALA A 179 7.99 -5.57 -22.74
CA ALA A 179 7.87 -4.68 -23.89
C ALA A 179 7.18 -5.30 -25.12
N PRO A 180 7.41 -6.58 -25.50
CA PRO A 180 6.71 -7.19 -26.63
C PRO A 180 5.18 -7.31 -26.47
N HIS A 181 4.67 -7.10 -25.25
CA HIS A 181 3.26 -7.24 -24.90
C HIS A 181 2.55 -5.89 -24.75
N GLU A 182 3.18 -4.78 -25.15
CA GLU A 182 2.54 -3.46 -25.15
C GLU A 182 1.15 -3.49 -25.83
N GLY A 183 0.20 -2.79 -25.20
CA GLY A 183 -1.21 -2.76 -25.58
C GLY A 183 -2.05 -3.96 -25.15
N HIS A 184 -1.48 -4.94 -24.43
CA HIS A 184 -2.18 -6.14 -23.99
C HIS A 184 -2.21 -6.28 -22.47
N ASP A 185 -3.16 -7.06 -21.97
CA ASP A 185 -3.23 -7.42 -20.56
C ASP A 185 -2.50 -8.75 -20.31
N LEU A 186 -1.62 -8.75 -19.32
CA LEU A 186 -0.96 -9.94 -18.81
C LEU A 186 -1.57 -10.34 -17.47
N ALA A 187 -1.81 -11.64 -17.30
CA ALA A 187 -2.17 -12.23 -16.02
C ALA A 187 -0.92 -12.81 -15.36
N LEU A 188 -0.49 -12.23 -14.24
CA LEU A 188 0.60 -12.75 -13.42
C LEU A 188 0.00 -13.54 -12.26
N VAL A 189 0.40 -14.80 -12.13
CA VAL A 189 -0.07 -15.70 -11.08
C VAL A 189 1.08 -16.55 -10.58
N TYR A 190 1.14 -16.77 -9.28
CA TYR A 190 2.11 -17.70 -8.71
C TYR A 190 1.44 -18.89 -8.03
N VAL A 191 2.20 -19.98 -7.95
CA VAL A 191 1.87 -21.13 -7.11
C VAL A 191 2.98 -21.38 -6.11
N VAL A 192 2.62 -21.80 -4.91
CA VAL A 192 3.54 -22.34 -3.90
C VAL A 192 3.42 -23.85 -3.92
N ARG A 193 4.52 -24.55 -4.17
CA ARG A 193 4.60 -26.01 -4.05
C ARG A 193 5.42 -26.41 -2.84
N HIS A 194 4.88 -27.31 -2.02
CA HIS A 194 5.57 -27.92 -0.90
C HIS A 194 5.28 -29.42 -0.88
N GLY A 195 6.25 -30.24 -1.29
CA GLY A 195 6.02 -31.68 -1.54
C GLY A 195 4.89 -31.90 -2.55
N HIS A 196 3.81 -32.55 -2.12
CA HIS A 196 2.60 -32.76 -2.93
C HIS A 196 1.55 -31.64 -2.81
N SER A 197 1.72 -30.70 -1.89
CA SER A 197 0.80 -29.58 -1.71
C SER A 197 1.07 -28.51 -2.77
N VAL A 198 0.02 -28.04 -3.42
CA VAL A 198 0.07 -26.91 -4.36
C VAL A 198 -1.00 -25.90 -3.96
N ARG A 199 -0.58 -24.67 -3.68
CA ARG A 199 -1.47 -23.54 -3.44
C ARG A 199 -1.30 -22.54 -4.57
N ARG A 200 -2.40 -21.94 -5.02
CA ARG A 200 -2.41 -20.98 -6.14
C ARG A 200 -2.93 -19.63 -5.65
N ALA A 201 -2.26 -18.57 -6.08
CA ALA A 201 -2.70 -17.20 -5.84
C ALA A 201 -3.81 -16.78 -6.81
N GLU A 202 -4.53 -15.74 -6.42
CA GLU A 202 -5.34 -14.99 -7.39
C GLU A 202 -4.43 -14.33 -8.44
N PRO A 203 -4.88 -14.27 -9.71
CA PRO A 203 -4.11 -13.62 -10.76
C PRO A 203 -4.14 -12.10 -10.56
N LEU A 204 -2.98 -11.46 -10.66
CA LEU A 204 -2.87 -10.03 -10.92
C LEU A 204 -3.08 -9.79 -12.42
N SER A 205 -4.09 -9.00 -12.79
CA SER A 205 -4.23 -8.51 -14.17
C SER A 205 -3.47 -7.20 -14.31
N LEU A 206 -2.57 -7.14 -15.28
CA LEU A 206 -1.70 -5.99 -15.53
C LEU A 206 -1.79 -5.56 -16.99
N HIS A 207 -2.23 -4.33 -17.22
CA HIS A 207 -2.21 -3.74 -18.55
C HIS A 207 -0.78 -3.32 -18.91
N ILE A 208 -0.23 -3.79 -20.02
CA ILE A 208 1.10 -3.39 -20.46
C ILE A 208 0.98 -2.21 -21.41
N GLY A 209 1.47 -1.05 -20.96
CA GLY A 209 1.39 0.21 -21.68
C GLY A 209 1.05 1.37 -20.75
N PRO A 210 0.96 2.59 -21.30
CA PRO A 210 0.66 3.79 -20.54
C PRO A 210 -0.73 3.71 -19.91
N LEU A 211 -0.85 4.17 -18.67
CA LEU A 211 -2.13 4.25 -17.98
C LEU A 211 -3.05 5.25 -18.70
N ARG A 212 -4.24 4.79 -19.11
CA ARG A 212 -5.21 5.63 -19.79
C ARG A 212 -6.12 6.32 -18.79
N ARG A 213 -5.94 7.62 -18.62
CA ARG A 213 -6.77 8.46 -17.76
C ARG A 213 -7.78 9.29 -18.57
N PRO A 214 -8.97 9.56 -18.04
CA PRO A 214 -9.88 10.53 -18.64
C PRO A 214 -9.25 11.94 -18.64
N ALA A 215 -9.81 12.83 -19.46
CA ALA A 215 -9.47 14.25 -19.41
C ALA A 215 -9.80 14.84 -18.02
N LEU A 216 -8.97 15.79 -17.60
CA LEU A 216 -9.16 16.52 -16.35
C LEU A 216 -10.49 17.29 -16.36
N LYS A 217 -11.12 17.37 -15.19
CA LYS A 217 -12.37 18.12 -15.00
C LYS A 217 -12.12 19.61 -15.22
N ALA A 218 -13.15 20.32 -15.66
CA ALA A 218 -13.07 21.78 -15.76
C ALA A 218 -13.02 22.38 -14.36
N LEU A 219 -12.17 23.39 -14.18
CA LEU A 219 -12.19 24.24 -12.99
C LEU A 219 -13.41 25.17 -13.03
N GLN A 220 -13.90 25.54 -11.85
CA GLN A 220 -14.99 26.48 -11.66
C GLN A 220 -14.48 27.69 -10.89
N ILE A 221 -14.94 28.88 -11.26
CA ILE A 221 -14.57 30.13 -10.60
C ILE A 221 -15.84 30.68 -9.98
N LEU A 222 -15.90 30.72 -8.64
CA LEU A 222 -17.17 30.98 -7.93
C LEU A 222 -17.66 32.43 -8.08
N GLU A 223 -16.74 33.38 -8.16
CA GLU A 223 -17.03 34.80 -8.20
C GLU A 223 -17.30 35.32 -9.64
N MET A 224 -17.34 34.43 -10.64
CA MET A 224 -17.71 34.80 -12.01
C MET A 224 -19.22 35.03 -12.15
N ASN A 225 -19.60 36.14 -12.78
CA ASN A 225 -20.99 36.48 -13.08
C ASN A 225 -21.17 36.76 -14.58
N ALA A 226 -22.05 36.01 -15.24
CA ALA A 226 -22.36 36.15 -16.67
C ALA A 226 -21.11 36.21 -17.60
N GLY A 227 -20.07 35.44 -17.27
CA GLY A 227 -18.82 35.36 -18.05
C GLY A 227 -17.76 36.42 -17.70
N TRP A 228 -18.03 37.28 -16.72
CA TRP A 228 -17.11 38.35 -16.28
C TRP A 228 -16.74 38.20 -14.80
N LEU A 229 -15.54 38.66 -14.46
CA LEU A 229 -15.10 38.86 -13.09
C LEU A 229 -15.02 40.36 -12.82
N GLU A 230 -15.81 40.84 -11.86
CA GLU A 230 -15.81 42.24 -11.43
C GLU A 230 -14.92 42.40 -10.20
N VAL A 231 -13.86 43.19 -10.32
CA VAL A 231 -12.76 43.18 -9.33
C VAL A 231 -12.80 44.28 -8.29
N ASP A 232 -13.60 45.33 -8.50
CA ASP A 232 -13.64 46.49 -7.61
C ASP A 232 -14.36 46.21 -6.28
N ALA A 233 -15.22 45.18 -6.24
CA ALA A 233 -15.91 44.74 -5.03
C ALA A 233 -15.24 43.53 -4.34
N LEU A 234 -14.18 42.96 -4.92
CA LEU A 234 -13.47 41.81 -4.33
C LEU A 234 -12.70 42.23 -3.08
N GLN A 235 -13.00 41.62 -1.93
CA GLN A 235 -12.30 41.87 -0.67
C GLN A 235 -11.26 40.79 -0.33
N GLU A 236 -11.61 39.51 -0.44
CA GLU A 236 -10.73 38.40 -0.01
C GLU A 236 -9.93 37.83 -1.18
N GLY A 237 -10.60 37.48 -2.27
CA GLY A 237 -9.99 36.87 -3.44
C GLY A 237 -11.00 36.18 -4.32
N VAL A 238 -10.50 35.43 -5.28
CA VAL A 238 -11.31 34.60 -6.18
C VAL A 238 -11.04 33.13 -5.87
N THR A 239 -12.11 32.40 -5.63
CA THR A 239 -12.10 30.98 -5.31
C THR A 239 -12.21 30.16 -6.59
N ILE A 240 -11.18 29.36 -6.84
CA ILE A 240 -11.15 28.37 -7.90
C ILE A 240 -11.38 26.99 -7.28
N VAL A 241 -12.41 26.30 -7.76
CA VAL A 241 -12.80 24.98 -7.30
C VAL A 241 -12.60 23.97 -8.43
N ILE A 242 -12.04 22.81 -8.08
CA ILE A 242 -11.97 21.66 -8.98
C ILE A 242 -12.73 20.54 -8.28
N ASP A 243 -13.93 20.23 -8.79
CA ASP A 243 -14.80 19.22 -8.19
C ASP A 243 -14.44 17.82 -8.66
N ASP A 244 -14.34 16.90 -7.70
CA ASP A 244 -14.02 15.49 -7.90
C ASP A 244 -12.96 15.24 -8.99
N PRO A 245 -11.74 15.78 -8.80
CA PRO A 245 -10.69 15.71 -9.81
C PRO A 245 -10.11 14.31 -10.02
N GLY A 246 -10.54 13.30 -9.22
CA GLY A 246 -10.01 11.94 -9.27
C GLY A 246 -8.50 11.90 -8.97
N LEU A 247 -8.07 12.61 -7.93
CA LEU A 247 -6.66 12.70 -7.55
C LEU A 247 -6.29 11.65 -6.52
N GLU A 248 -5.09 11.12 -6.66
CA GLU A 248 -4.49 10.11 -5.80
C GLU A 248 -3.47 10.74 -4.84
N ALA A 249 -3.26 10.14 -3.68
CA ALA A 249 -2.24 10.60 -2.75
C ALA A 249 -0.83 10.51 -3.40
N GLY A 250 0.01 11.52 -3.18
CA GLY A 250 1.33 11.68 -3.78
C GLY A 250 1.34 12.45 -5.11
N GLU A 251 0.19 12.70 -5.72
CA GLU A 251 0.11 13.57 -6.92
C GLU A 251 0.33 15.04 -6.57
N TRP A 252 0.77 15.83 -7.55
CA TRP A 252 0.96 17.27 -7.40
C TRP A 252 0.07 18.04 -8.35
N VAL A 253 -0.59 19.09 -7.85
CA VAL A 253 -1.44 19.98 -8.63
C VAL A 253 -0.84 21.37 -8.69
N TRP A 254 -0.69 21.89 -9.90
CA TRP A 254 -0.23 23.23 -10.22
C TRP A 254 -1.39 24.03 -10.81
N LEU A 255 -1.90 25.02 -10.08
CA LEU A 255 -2.86 25.98 -10.60
C LEU A 255 -2.12 27.21 -11.11
N GLN A 256 -2.36 27.59 -12.35
CA GLN A 256 -1.71 28.73 -12.97
C GLN A 256 -2.74 29.71 -13.54
N CYS A 257 -2.62 30.97 -13.12
CA CYS A 257 -3.32 32.12 -13.70
C CYS A 257 -2.33 32.93 -14.53
N ASN A 258 -2.63 33.12 -15.81
CA ASN A 258 -1.81 33.86 -16.76
C ASN A 258 -2.49 35.17 -17.14
N GLY A 259 -2.05 36.25 -16.50
CA GLY A 259 -2.41 37.64 -16.84
C GLY A 259 -1.17 38.42 -17.27
N ASN A 260 -1.05 39.67 -16.81
CA ASN A 260 0.15 40.50 -16.96
C ASN A 260 1.39 39.89 -16.29
N SER A 261 1.16 39.12 -15.23
CA SER A 261 2.12 38.24 -14.58
C SER A 261 1.48 36.87 -14.37
N ALA A 262 2.32 35.83 -14.40
CA ALA A 262 1.89 34.49 -14.02
C ALA A 262 1.77 34.42 -12.49
N TYR A 263 0.67 33.85 -12.00
CA TYR A 263 0.49 33.50 -10.61
C TYR A 263 0.28 32.00 -10.51
N VAL A 264 1.11 31.33 -9.71
CA VAL A 264 1.15 29.87 -9.63
C VAL A 264 0.97 29.45 -8.17
N LEU A 265 0.10 28.46 -7.95
CA LEU A 265 -0.02 27.75 -6.69
C LEU A 265 0.22 26.27 -6.94
N GLU A 266 0.97 25.64 -6.04
CA GLU A 266 1.18 24.20 -6.03
C GLU A 266 0.50 23.58 -4.82
N ARG A 267 0.10 22.31 -4.95
CA ARG A 267 -0.44 21.52 -3.85
C ARG A 267 -0.15 20.04 -4.05
N GLU A 268 0.49 19.44 -3.05
CA GLU A 268 0.58 17.99 -2.92
C GLU A 268 -0.75 17.41 -2.43
N ILE A 269 -1.14 16.29 -3.01
CA ILE A 269 -2.32 15.53 -2.59
C ILE A 269 -1.90 14.54 -1.51
N THR A 270 -2.40 14.75 -0.30
CA THR A 270 -2.22 13.81 0.82
C THR A 270 -3.34 12.78 0.86
N GLU A 271 -3.15 11.69 1.61
CA GLU A 271 -4.19 10.71 1.92
C GLU A 271 -5.51 11.35 2.41
N ALA A 272 -5.41 12.41 3.22
CA ALA A 272 -6.57 13.11 3.76
C ALA A 272 -7.35 13.91 2.72
N THR A 273 -6.72 14.24 1.59
CA THR A 273 -7.25 15.11 0.53
C THR A 273 -7.46 14.38 -0.80
N ALA A 274 -7.00 13.14 -0.92
CA ALA A 274 -7.20 12.31 -2.10
C ALA A 274 -8.70 12.11 -2.38
N GLY A 275 -9.07 12.19 -3.66
CA GLY A 275 -10.48 12.12 -4.10
C GLY A 275 -11.39 13.28 -3.65
N GLN A 276 -10.90 14.27 -2.91
CA GLN A 276 -11.72 15.41 -2.47
C GLN A 276 -11.67 16.58 -3.48
N SER A 277 -12.70 17.44 -3.45
CA SER A 277 -12.68 18.70 -4.22
C SER A 277 -11.53 19.60 -3.76
N LEU A 278 -10.81 20.16 -4.72
CA LEU A 278 -9.74 21.11 -4.47
C LEU A 278 -10.25 22.55 -4.49
N LYS A 279 -9.76 23.36 -3.55
CA LYS A 279 -10.03 24.79 -3.49
C LYS A 279 -8.74 25.59 -3.44
N PHE A 280 -8.64 26.55 -4.34
CA PHE A 280 -7.58 27.55 -4.37
C PHE A 280 -8.20 28.93 -4.23
N VAL A 281 -7.56 29.80 -3.46
CA VAL A 281 -7.98 31.20 -3.33
C VAL A 281 -6.84 32.05 -3.86
N ILE A 282 -7.13 32.79 -4.92
CA ILE A 282 -6.18 33.74 -5.52
C ILE A 282 -6.48 35.12 -4.95
N PRO A 283 -5.48 35.82 -4.37
CA PRO A 283 -5.70 37.11 -3.71
C PRO A 283 -6.38 38.15 -4.62
N ALA A 284 -7.26 38.96 -4.05
CA ALA A 284 -7.97 40.02 -4.78
C ALA A 284 -7.00 41.00 -5.48
N SER A 285 -5.84 41.27 -4.87
CA SER A 285 -4.81 42.15 -5.44
C SER A 285 -4.32 41.69 -6.82
N TYR A 286 -4.09 40.38 -7.01
CA TYR A 286 -3.69 39.83 -8.30
C TYR A 286 -4.72 40.16 -9.38
N TRP A 287 -6.00 39.93 -9.11
CA TRP A 287 -7.08 40.18 -10.07
C TRP A 287 -7.31 41.65 -10.37
N GLN A 288 -7.16 42.51 -9.36
CA GLN A 288 -7.27 43.97 -9.51
C GLN A 288 -6.16 44.56 -10.39
N GLU A 289 -4.99 43.94 -10.45
CA GLU A 289 -3.90 44.31 -11.38
C GLU A 289 -4.22 43.93 -12.83
N GLN A 290 -5.18 43.03 -13.06
CA GLN A 290 -5.60 42.56 -14.38
C GLN A 290 -6.83 43.29 -14.94
N ARG A 291 -7.16 44.49 -14.44
CA ARG A 291 -8.32 45.26 -14.90
C ARG A 291 -8.34 45.43 -16.42
N ASP A 292 -9.53 45.23 -16.98
CA ASP A 292 -9.84 45.35 -18.41
C ASP A 292 -8.99 44.43 -19.31
N ARG A 293 -8.58 43.28 -18.76
CA ARG A 293 -7.81 42.23 -19.46
C ARG A 293 -8.47 40.87 -19.32
N SER A 294 -8.01 39.95 -20.16
CA SER A 294 -8.34 38.54 -20.05
C SER A 294 -7.23 37.81 -19.30
N VAL A 295 -7.60 36.94 -18.36
CA VAL A 295 -6.68 36.05 -17.63
C VAL A 295 -7.00 34.61 -18.01
N SER A 296 -6.00 33.86 -18.46
CA SER A 296 -6.17 32.44 -18.76
C SER A 296 -5.81 31.61 -17.53
N VAL A 297 -6.75 30.81 -17.06
CA VAL A 297 -6.60 29.96 -15.87
C VAL A 297 -6.63 28.50 -16.30
N PHE A 298 -5.70 27.71 -15.81
CA PHE A 298 -5.69 26.26 -15.98
C PHE A 298 -5.00 25.60 -14.80
N TYR A 299 -5.16 24.30 -14.67
CA TYR A 299 -4.33 23.52 -13.76
C TYR A 299 -3.67 22.34 -14.46
N GLN A 300 -2.54 21.91 -13.90
CA GLN A 300 -1.78 20.76 -14.33
C GLN A 300 -1.66 19.80 -13.15
N VAL A 301 -1.71 18.51 -13.43
CA VAL A 301 -1.52 17.45 -12.44
C VAL A 301 -0.32 16.61 -12.87
N GLU A 302 0.69 16.55 -12.00
CA GLU A 302 1.77 15.58 -12.10
C GLU A 302 1.28 14.27 -11.50
N ARG A 303 1.14 13.26 -12.36
CA ARG A 303 0.61 11.95 -11.99
C ARG A 303 1.70 11.03 -11.47
N LEU A 304 1.28 9.99 -10.77
CA LEU A 304 2.16 8.92 -10.28
C LEU A 304 2.79 8.08 -11.41
N ASP A 305 2.23 8.16 -12.62
CA ASP A 305 2.73 7.53 -13.83
C ASP A 305 3.71 8.40 -14.65
N ASP A 306 4.28 9.45 -14.05
CA ASP A 306 5.21 10.41 -14.67
C ASP A 306 4.59 11.20 -15.86
N VAL A 307 3.26 11.17 -15.97
CA VAL A 307 2.48 11.91 -16.96
C VAL A 307 2.01 13.23 -16.36
N SER A 308 2.29 14.34 -17.03
CA SER A 308 1.67 15.63 -16.71
C SER A 308 0.36 15.78 -17.49
N GLN A 309 -0.78 15.76 -16.81
CA GLN A 309 -2.08 16.06 -17.43
C GLN A 309 -2.42 17.53 -17.24
N ARG A 310 -2.94 18.19 -18.28
CA ARG A 310 -3.36 19.59 -18.22
C ARG A 310 -4.86 19.72 -18.43
N SER A 311 -5.50 20.58 -17.65
CA SER A 311 -6.90 20.94 -17.84
C SER A 311 -7.09 21.80 -19.09
N GLU A 312 -8.35 21.92 -19.52
CA GLU A 312 -8.73 22.99 -20.44
C GLU A 312 -8.51 24.36 -19.81
N TRP A 313 -8.31 25.36 -20.68
CA TRP A 313 -8.18 26.76 -20.28
C TRP A 313 -9.55 27.37 -20.00
N VAL A 314 -9.64 28.11 -18.91
CA VAL A 314 -10.76 29.02 -18.64
C VAL A 314 -10.28 30.45 -18.82
N THR A 315 -10.83 31.15 -19.80
CA THR A 315 -10.54 32.57 -20.02
C THR A 315 -11.49 33.41 -19.18
N VAL A 316 -10.92 34.14 -18.22
CA VAL A 316 -11.65 35.05 -17.35
C VAL A 316 -11.54 36.46 -17.91
N GLN A 317 -12.68 37.07 -18.23
CA GLN A 317 -12.71 38.47 -18.62
C GLN A 317 -12.85 39.34 -17.37
N VAL A 318 -11.80 40.13 -17.09
CA VAL A 318 -11.73 40.97 -15.90
C VAL A 318 -12.21 42.37 -16.25
N ARG A 319 -13.16 42.89 -15.48
CA ARG A 319 -13.70 44.24 -15.70
C ARG A 319 -13.74 45.05 -14.41
N SER A 320 -13.64 46.36 -14.59
CA SER A 320 -14.05 47.31 -13.56
C SER A 320 -15.58 47.37 -13.46
N ARG A 321 -16.10 47.83 -12.33
CA ARG A 321 -17.55 48.01 -12.11
C ARG A 321 -18.12 48.95 -13.16
N ALA A 322 -19.23 48.58 -13.80
CA ALA A 322 -19.90 49.46 -14.75
C ALA A 322 -20.39 50.72 -14.02
N PRO A 323 -20.22 51.93 -14.60
CA PRO A 323 -20.80 53.14 -14.02
C PRO A 323 -22.33 52.98 -14.03
N GLY A 324 -22.92 53.07 -12.83
CA GLY A 324 -24.37 53.02 -12.61
C GLY A 324 -25.07 54.33 -12.93
#